data_AF-A0A9D7HPB4-F1
#
_entry.id   AF-A0A9D7HPB4-F1
#
_cell.length_a   1.000
_cell.length_b   1.000
_cell.length_c   1.000
_cell.angle_alpha   90.00
_cell.angle_beta   90.00
_cell.angle_gamma   90.00
#
_symmetry.space_group_name_H-M   'P 1'
#
loop_
_entity.id
_entity.type
_entity.pdbx_description
1 polymer ?
#
loop_
_entity_poly.entity_id
_entity_poly.type
_entity_poly.pdbx_seq_one_letter_code
_entity_poly.pdbx_strand_id
1 'polypeptide(L)' 'MVRALGADINTSISKKTQIVVIGDGAGPSKLRKIEKLQDQGVDIRIIYEEEFLQILG' A
#
# COMPACT_ATOMS: atom_id res chain seq x y z
N MET A 1 -5.55 15.15 2.27
CA MET A 1 -5.08 14.82 3.63
C MET A 1 -3.70 14.15 3.62
N VAL A 2 -3.53 12.97 3.03
CA VAL A 2 -2.25 12.22 3.05
C VAL A 2 -1.11 12.91 2.29
N ARG A 3 -1.38 13.46 1.09
CA ARG A 3 -0.42 14.30 0.35
C ARG A 3 -0.03 15.59 1.09
N ALA A 4 -0.91 16.11 1.95
CA ALA A 4 -0.64 17.30 2.74
C ALA A 4 0.29 17.01 3.94
N LEU A 5 0.42 15.74 4.34
CA LEU A 5 1.38 15.27 5.33
C LEU A 5 2.73 14.85 4.71
N GLY A 6 2.94 15.16 3.42
CA GLY A 6 4.18 14.84 2.70
C GLY A 6 4.27 13.43 2.15
N ALA A 7 3.20 12.64 2.20
CA ALA A 7 3.17 11.30 1.63
C ALA A 7 2.86 11.31 0.13
N ASP A 8 3.66 10.58 -0.65
CA ASP A 8 3.46 10.43 -2.10
C ASP A 8 2.52 9.25 -2.41
N ILE A 9 1.42 9.54 -3.11
CA ILE A 9 0.42 8.52 -3.47
C ILE A 9 0.68 8.10 -4.92
N ASN A 10 1.35 6.97 -5.07
CA ASN A 10 1.59 6.35 -6.38
C ASN A 10 0.60 5.20 -6.61
N THR A 11 0.00 5.16 -7.80
CA THR A 11 -0.85 4.04 -8.24
C THR A 11 -0.03 2.80 -8.63
N SER A 12 1.29 2.97 -8.83
CA SER A 12 2.23 1.91 -9.15
C SER A 12 3.02 1.46 -7.92
N ILE A 13 2.88 0.18 -7.56
CA ILE A 13 3.68 -0.45 -6.50
C ILE A 13 5.08 -0.74 -7.05
N SER A 14 6.10 -0.20 -6.39
CA SER A 14 7.52 -0.35 -6.75
C SER A 14 8.33 -0.85 -5.56
N LYS A 15 9.61 -1.16 -5.75
CA LYS A 15 10.51 -1.59 -4.66
C LYS A 15 10.72 -0.54 -3.56
N LYS A 16 10.34 0.72 -3.81
CA LYS A 16 10.43 1.82 -2.84
C LYS A 16 9.17 1.97 -2.00
N THR A 17 8.12 1.21 -2.30
CA THR A 17 6.83 1.30 -1.60
C THR A 17 6.94 0.61 -0.26
N GLN A 18 6.85 1.35 0.85
CA GLN A 18 6.84 0.74 2.20
C GLN A 18 5.44 0.31 2.66
N ILE A 19 4.39 1.06 2.28
CA ILE A 19 3.02 0.81 2.74
C ILE A 19 2.08 0.78 1.54
N VAL A 20 1.21 -0.23 1.49
CA VAL A 20 0.13 -0.33 0.52
C VAL A 20 -1.20 -0.35 1.27
N VAL A 21 -2.07 0.61 0.95
CA VAL A 21 -3.43 0.66 1.47
C VAL A 21 -4.36 -0.10 0.52
N ILE A 22 -5.04 -1.11 1.06
CA ILE A 22 -6.00 -1.96 0.35
C ILE A 22 -7.42 -1.54 0.73
N GLY A 23 -8.14 -0.98 -0.23
CA GLY A 23 -9.59 -0.79 -0.14
C GLY A 23 -10.36 -1.98 -0.73
N ASP A 24 -11.68 -1.95 -0.58
CA ASP A 24 -12.61 -3.04 -0.94
C ASP A 24 -12.54 -3.49 -2.42
N GLY A 25 -12.03 -2.63 -3.31
CA GLY A 25 -11.87 -2.90 -4.74
C GLY A 25 -10.47 -3.33 -5.21
N ALA A 26 -9.57 -3.75 -4.31
CA ALA A 26 -8.22 -4.16 -4.68
C ALA A 26 -8.21 -5.49 -5.44
N GLY A 27 -8.38 -5.42 -6.76
CA GLY A 27 -8.39 -6.59 -7.63
C GLY A 27 -7.12 -7.45 -7.53
N PRO A 28 -7.21 -8.74 -7.88
CA PRO A 28 -6.19 -9.77 -7.63
C PRO A 28 -4.82 -9.44 -8.24
N SER A 29 -4.77 -8.63 -9.30
CA SER A 29 -3.53 -8.21 -9.95
C SER A 29 -2.63 -7.35 -9.05
N LYS A 30 -3.20 -6.57 -8.13
CA LYS A 30 -2.42 -5.73 -7.20
C LYS A 30 -1.83 -6.57 -6.06
N LEU A 31 -2.63 -7.50 -5.52
CA LEU A 31 -2.20 -8.46 -4.50
C LEU A 31 -1.01 -9.31 -5.00
N ARG A 32 -1.13 -9.90 -6.19
CA ARG A 32 -0.03 -10.67 -6.83
C ARG A 32 1.24 -9.86 -7.01
N LYS A 33 1.13 -8.55 -7.25
CA LYS A 33 2.29 -7.68 -7.40
C LYS A 33 2.98 -7.41 -6.07
N ILE A 34 2.21 -7.30 -4.97
CA ILE A 34 2.74 -7.14 -3.62
C ILE A 34 3.45 -8.42 -3.20
N GLU A 35 2.80 -9.57 -3.35
CA GLU A 35 3.38 -10.89 -3.07
C GLU A 35 4.70 -11.08 -3.83
N LYS A 36 4.72 -10.79 -5.13
CA LYS A 36 5.93 -10.90 -5.96
C LYS A 36 7.06 -9.97 -5.48
N LEU A 37 6.75 -8.82 -4.89
CA LEU A 37 7.75 -7.90 -4.36
C LEU A 37 8.24 -8.35 -2.98
N GLN A 38 7.35 -8.88 -2.13
CA GLN A 38 7.72 -9.50 -0.87
C GLN A 38 8.62 -10.72 -1.08
N ASP A 39 8.32 -11.57 -2.06
CA ASP A 39 9.17 -12.69 -2.50
C ASP A 39 10.55 -12.24 -2.98
N GLN A 40 10.67 -11.00 -3.48
CA GLN A 40 11.95 -10.39 -3.88
C GLN A 40 12.71 -9.76 -2.70
N GLY A 41 12.21 -9.92 -1.47
CA GLY A 41 12.80 -9.36 -0.25
C GLY A 41 12.46 -7.90 0.00
N VAL A 42 11.40 -7.36 -0.63
CA VAL A 42 10.93 -6.00 -0.36
C VAL A 42 9.94 -6.05 0.80
N ASP A 43 10.26 -5.36 1.89
CA ASP A 43 9.38 -5.24 3.05
C ASP A 43 8.24 -4.25 2.75
N ILE A 44 7.10 -4.79 2.32
CA ILE A 44 5.88 -4.02 2.03
C ILE A 44 4.84 -4.36 3.09
N ARG A 45 4.46 -3.36 3.88
CA ARG A 45 3.34 -3.47 4.82
C ARG A 45 2.02 -3.23 4.10
N ILE A 46 1.11 -4.18 4.23
CA ILE A 46 -0.27 -4.05 3.78
C ILE A 46 -1.10 -3.53 4.95
N ILE A 47 -1.90 -2.49 4.72
CA ILE A 47 -2.91 -2.00 5.67
C ILE A 47 -4.24 -1.85 4.94
N TYR A 48 -5.34 -2.04 5.65
CA TYR A 48 -6.69 -1.87 5.08
C TYR A 48 -7.20 -0.45 5.27
N GLU A 49 -8.22 -0.08 4.50
CA GLU A 49 -8.82 1.25 4.61
C GLU A 49 -9.30 1.58 6.04
N GLU A 50 -9.90 0.62 6.73
CA GLU A 50 -10.31 0.79 8.13
C GLU A 50 -9.12 1.08 9.06
N GLU A 51 -8.02 0.34 8.91
CA GLU A 51 -6.80 0.53 9.70
C GLU A 51 -6.13 1.87 9.35
N PHE A 52 -6.17 2.26 8.08
CA PHE A 52 -5.66 3.53 7.62
C PHE A 52 -6.43 4.73 8.20
N LEU A 53 -7.76 4.62 8.26
CA LEU A 53 -8.61 5.64 8.88
C LEU A 53 -8.35 5.75 10.38
N GLN A 54 -8.12 4.63 11.08
CA GLN A 54 -7.72 4.65 12.50
C GLN A 54 -6.36 5.34 12.72
N ILE A 55 -5.42 5.19 11.79
CA ILE A 55 -4.10 5.86 11.86
C ILE A 55 -4.21 7.37 11.61
N LEU A 56 -5.14 7.80 10.75
CA LEU A 56 -5.31 9.21 10.42
C LEU A 56 -6.08 10.01 11.47
N GLY A 57 -6.94 9.36 12.26
CA GLY A 57 -7.72 10.01 13.34
C GLY A 57 -9.02 10.63 12.86
#